data_AF-A0AB34Z392-F1
#
_entry.id   AF-A0AB34Z392-F1
#
_cell.length_a   1.000
_cell.length_b   1.000
_cell.length_c   1.000
_cell.angle_alpha   90.00
_cell.angle_beta   90.00
_cell.angle_gamma   90.00
#
_symmetry.space_group_name_H-M   'P 1'
#
loop_
_entity.id
_entity.type
_entity.pdbx_description
1 polymer ?
#
loop_
_entity_poly.entity_id
_entity_poly.type
_entity_poly.pdbx_seq_one_letter_code
_entity_poly.pdbx_strand_id
1 'polypeptide(L)'
;MTYIKNPTSFFNKSTSGNLVNLGKFQIKVNDNIFEHLLDIAIFAKNKKTYKELILFATENNISDKTIKLALENKVLIPFYEYPKNRGYLKNKYFLDLLLAHPENCRFILLRNYI
;
A
#
# COMPACT_ATOMS: atom_id res chain seq x y z
N MET A 1 -11.30 -13.07 -1.58
CA MET A 1 -10.06 -12.28 -1.63
C MET A 1 -10.24 -11.04 -0.76
N THR A 2 -9.27 -10.72 0.08
CA THR A 2 -9.27 -9.50 0.91
C THR A 2 -8.26 -8.49 0.36
N TYR A 3 -8.56 -7.22 0.59
CA TYR A 3 -7.80 -6.06 0.15
C TYR A 3 -7.55 -5.16 1.34
N ILE A 4 -6.45 -4.42 1.29
CA ILE A 4 -6.08 -3.44 2.29
C ILE A 4 -5.49 -2.21 1.60
N LYS A 5 -5.59 -1.05 2.22
CA LYS A 5 -4.87 0.15 1.81
C LYS A 5 -3.38 -0.19 1.68
N ASN A 6 -2.79 0.18 0.56
CA ASN A 6 -1.35 0.11 0.39
C ASN A 6 -0.67 1.08 1.36
N PRO A 7 0.22 0.62 2.27
CA PRO A 7 0.90 1.49 3.22
C PRO A 7 1.71 2.62 2.57
N THR A 8 2.19 2.40 1.33
CA THR A 8 2.97 3.39 0.59
C THR A 8 2.13 4.27 -0.33
N SER A 9 0.79 4.12 -0.34
CA SER A 9 -0.08 4.99 -1.14
C SER A 9 0.03 6.44 -0.66
N PHE A 10 0.29 7.34 -1.59
CA PHE A 10 0.43 8.76 -1.35
C PHE A 10 -0.76 9.54 -1.93
N PHE A 11 -1.14 10.64 -1.29
CA PHE A 11 -2.22 11.53 -1.75
C PHE A 11 -1.75 12.96 -1.61
N ASN A 12 -1.77 13.73 -2.70
CA ASN A 12 -1.34 15.12 -2.70
C ASN A 12 -2.33 15.97 -3.50
N LYS A 13 -2.94 16.95 -2.81
CA LYS A 13 -3.84 17.94 -3.36
C LYS A 13 -3.07 19.25 -3.52
N SER A 14 -3.02 19.78 -4.73
CA SER A 14 -2.28 21.01 -5.04
C SER A 14 -3.02 21.86 -6.06
N THR A 15 -2.62 23.13 -6.19
CA THR A 15 -3.20 24.06 -7.17
C THR A 15 -2.96 23.63 -8.63
N SER A 16 -1.92 22.82 -8.88
CA SER A 16 -1.62 22.27 -10.20
C SER A 16 -2.32 20.94 -10.50
N GLY A 17 -3.07 20.40 -9.53
CA GLY A 17 -3.92 19.23 -9.63
C GLY A 17 -3.66 18.19 -8.52
N ASN A 18 -4.43 17.10 -8.58
CA ASN A 18 -4.43 16.08 -7.54
C ASN A 18 -3.69 14.83 -8.00
N LEU A 19 -2.68 14.45 -7.23
CA LEU A 19 -1.86 13.27 -7.50
C LEU A 19 -2.17 12.18 -6.47
N VAL A 20 -2.36 10.96 -6.97
CA VAL A 20 -2.52 9.76 -6.17
C VAL A 20 -1.42 8.78 -6.51
N ASN A 21 -0.80 8.23 -5.47
CA ASN A 21 0.33 7.32 -5.45
C ASN A 21 1.63 7.92 -6.04
N LEU A 22 2.67 7.09 -6.16
CA LEU A 22 4.02 7.45 -6.60
C LEU A 22 4.53 6.49 -7.68
N GLY A 23 5.55 6.95 -8.42
CA GLY A 23 6.27 6.16 -9.42
C GLY A 23 5.35 5.66 -10.54
N LYS A 24 5.51 4.41 -10.95
CA LYS A 24 4.75 3.81 -12.06
C LYS A 24 3.23 3.69 -11.83
N PHE A 25 2.77 3.90 -10.61
CA PHE A 25 1.35 3.82 -10.25
C PHE A 25 0.73 5.21 -10.02
N GLN A 26 1.52 6.28 -10.18
CA GLN A 26 1.04 7.65 -10.01
C GLN A 26 -0.02 8.00 -11.05
N ILE A 27 -1.11 8.62 -10.60
CA ILE A 27 -2.16 9.17 -11.46
C ILE A 27 -2.51 10.59 -11.07
N LYS A 28 -2.86 11.39 -12.07
CA LYS A 28 -3.49 12.69 -11.89
C LYS A 28 -4.99 12.53 -12.07
N VAL A 29 -5.77 13.00 -11.10
CA VAL A 29 -7.24 12.87 -11.08
C VAL A 29 -7.88 14.22 -10.76
N ASN A 30 -9.19 14.33 -11.01
CA ASN A 30 -9.98 15.49 -10.58
C ASN A 30 -10.32 15.41 -9.08
N ASP A 31 -10.90 16.46 -8.52
CA ASP A 31 -11.25 16.54 -7.09
C ASP A 31 -12.18 15.42 -6.64
N ASN A 32 -13.25 15.16 -7.40
CA ASN A 32 -14.24 14.15 -7.05
C ASN A 32 -13.64 12.74 -6.97
N ILE A 33 -12.86 12.34 -7.97
CA ILE A 33 -12.18 11.03 -7.98
C ILE A 33 -11.12 10.98 -6.89
N PHE A 34 -10.42 12.08 -6.62
CA PHE A 34 -9.44 12.15 -5.54
C PHE A 34 -10.07 11.87 -4.18
N GLU A 35 -11.17 12.54 -3.88
CA GLU A 35 -11.91 12.38 -2.62
C GLU A 35 -12.45 10.95 -2.48
N HIS A 36 -13.09 10.42 -3.53
CA HIS A 36 -13.56 9.03 -3.52
C HIS A 36 -12.42 8.00 -3.33
N LEU A 37 -11.25 8.20 -3.96
CA LEU A 37 -10.10 7.32 -3.76
C LEU A 37 -9.56 7.41 -2.32
N LEU A 38 -9.60 8.60 -1.73
CA LEU A 38 -9.18 8.83 -0.35
C LEU A 38 -10.15 8.13 0.62
N ASP A 39 -11.46 8.26 0.40
CA ASP A 39 -12.49 7.60 1.22
C ASP A 39 -12.37 6.08 1.18
N ILE A 40 -12.19 5.52 -0.03
CA ILE A 40 -11.91 4.09 -0.21
C ILE A 40 -10.63 3.68 0.55
N ALA A 41 -9.56 4.48 0.47
CA ALA A 41 -8.31 4.19 1.16
C ALA A 41 -8.45 4.26 2.69
N ILE A 42 -9.26 5.17 3.22
CA ILE A 42 -9.57 5.28 4.65
C ILE A 42 -10.41 4.08 5.10
N PHE A 43 -11.46 3.74 4.36
CA PHE A 43 -12.32 2.58 4.67
C PHE A 43 -11.53 1.26 4.66
N ALA A 44 -10.62 1.11 3.71
CA ALA A 44 -9.74 -0.04 3.59
C ALA A 44 -8.46 0.05 4.45
N LYS A 45 -8.39 0.94 5.45
CA LYS A 45 -7.28 0.96 6.44
C LYS A 45 -7.12 -0.41 7.11
N ASN A 46 -8.24 -1.10 7.33
CA ASN A 46 -8.29 -2.50 7.74
C ASN A 46 -8.62 -3.41 6.54
N LYS A 47 -8.43 -4.72 6.71
CA LYS A 47 -8.76 -5.71 5.67
C LYS A 47 -10.24 -5.63 5.31
N LYS A 48 -10.54 -5.56 4.01
CA LYS A 48 -11.90 -5.58 3.45
C LYS A 48 -12.00 -6.60 2.35
N THR A 49 -13.12 -7.29 2.27
CA THR A 49 -13.47 -8.11 1.11
C THR A 49 -13.87 -7.22 -0.07
N TYR A 50 -13.80 -7.76 -1.28
CA TYR A 50 -14.29 -7.03 -2.46
C TYR A 50 -15.77 -6.64 -2.34
N LYS A 51 -16.59 -7.51 -1.74
CA LYS A 51 -18.02 -7.23 -1.51
C LYS A 51 -18.23 -6.04 -0.59
N GLU A 52 -17.46 -5.94 0.51
CA GLU A 52 -17.52 -4.79 1.41
C GLU A 52 -17.08 -3.49 0.72
N LEU A 53 -16.09 -3.54 -0.17
CA LEU A 53 -15.66 -2.37 -0.93
C LEU A 53 -16.77 -1.89 -1.88
N ILE A 54 -17.40 -2.81 -2.61
CA ILE A 54 -18.49 -2.49 -3.55
C ILE A 54 -19.72 -1.96 -2.80
N LEU A 55 -20.07 -2.58 -1.67
CA LEU A 55 -21.16 -2.11 -0.81
C LEU A 55 -20.88 -0.68 -0.33
N PHE A 56 -19.68 -0.44 0.21
CA PHE A 56 -19.27 0.91 0.64
C PHE A 56 -19.34 1.92 -0.50
N ALA A 57 -18.85 1.57 -1.69
CA ALA A 57 -18.91 2.47 -2.84
C ALA A 57 -20.36 2.78 -3.24
N THR A 58 -21.23 1.77 -3.26
CA THR A 58 -22.66 1.93 -3.59
C THR A 58 -23.36 2.84 -2.58
N GLU A 59 -23.14 2.61 -1.28
CA GLU A 59 -23.73 3.42 -0.19
C GLU A 59 -23.29 4.89 -0.23
N ASN A 60 -22.10 5.16 -0.75
CA ASN A 60 -21.52 6.51 -0.83
C ASN A 60 -21.63 7.13 -2.24
N ASN A 61 -22.42 6.54 -3.15
CA ASN A 61 -22.55 6.99 -4.55
C ASN A 61 -21.21 7.07 -5.32
N ILE A 62 -20.25 6.24 -4.93
CA ILE A 62 -18.96 6.11 -5.60
C ILE A 62 -19.09 5.09 -6.73
N SER A 63 -18.64 5.44 -7.93
CA SER A 63 -18.65 4.50 -9.06
C SER A 63 -17.73 3.30 -8.82
N ASP A 64 -18.17 2.10 -9.18
CA ASP A 64 -17.35 0.89 -9.20
C ASP A 64 -16.04 1.04 -9.99
N LYS A 65 -16.02 1.95 -10.99
CA LYS A 65 -14.81 2.29 -11.75
C LYS A 65 -13.72 2.86 -10.84
N THR A 66 -14.08 3.56 -9.77
CA THR A 66 -13.13 4.11 -8.80
C THR A 66 -12.48 2.99 -7.98
N ILE A 67 -13.21 1.92 -7.64
CA ILE A 67 -12.62 0.74 -7.00
C ILE A 67 -11.62 0.07 -7.95
N LYS A 68 -11.99 -0.07 -9.24
CA LYS A 68 -11.08 -0.62 -10.25
C LYS A 68 -9.80 0.22 -10.36
N LEU A 69 -9.93 1.54 -10.43
CA LEU A 69 -8.82 2.48 -10.44
C LEU A 69 -7.93 2.33 -9.19
N ALA A 70 -8.54 2.19 -8.01
CA ALA A 70 -7.81 1.99 -6.76
C ALA A 70 -6.95 0.71 -6.78
N LEU A 71 -7.41 -0.35 -7.45
CA LEU A 71 -6.67 -1.62 -7.58
C LEU A 71 -5.56 -1.55 -8.65
N GLU A 72 -5.84 -0.93 -9.80
CA GLU A 72 -4.89 -0.74 -10.90
C GLU A 72 -3.70 0.11 -10.45
N ASN A 73 -3.99 1.21 -9.74
CA ASN A 73 -3.00 2.16 -9.25
C ASN A 73 -2.49 1.85 -7.85
N LYS A 74 -2.67 0.63 -7.35
CA LYS A 74 -2.10 0.16 -6.06
C LYS A 74 -2.40 1.09 -4.88
N VAL A 75 -3.55 1.76 -4.89
CA VAL A 75 -4.12 2.39 -3.69
C VAL A 75 -4.60 1.30 -2.76
N LEU A 76 -5.23 0.27 -3.32
CA LEU A 76 -5.56 -0.98 -2.66
C LEU A 76 -4.67 -2.10 -3.18
N ILE A 77 -4.23 -2.98 -2.27
CA ILE A 77 -3.46 -4.18 -2.60
C ILE A 77 -4.14 -5.42 -2.03
N PRO A 78 -4.02 -6.57 -2.70
CA PRO A 78 -4.46 -7.84 -2.14
C PRO A 78 -3.73 -8.11 -0.83
N PHE A 79 -4.48 -8.47 0.21
CA PHE A 79 -3.90 -8.94 1.46
C PHE A 79 -3.84 -10.47 1.43
N TYR A 80 -2.62 -10.99 1.52
CA TYR A 80 -2.40 -12.43 1.68
C TYR A 80 -2.11 -12.69 3.16
N GLU A 81 -2.98 -13.47 3.81
CA GLU A 81 -2.62 -14.07 5.08
C GLU A 81 -1.50 -15.06 4.81
N TYR A 82 -0.27 -14.64 5.11
CA TYR A 82 0.81 -15.60 5.24
C TYR A 82 0.41 -16.58 6.34
N PRO A 83 0.45 -17.90 6.09
CA PRO A 83 0.23 -18.85 7.16
C PRO A 83 1.20 -18.51 8.29
N LYS A 84 0.68 -18.39 9.52
CA LYS A 84 1.39 -17.98 10.74
C LYS A 84 2.67 -18.80 11.04
N ASN A 85 2.94 -19.85 10.28
CA ASN A 85 4.04 -20.80 10.44
C ASN A 85 5.12 -20.74 9.32
N ARG A 86 5.37 -19.58 8.69
CA ARG A 86 6.62 -19.35 7.92
C ARG A 86 7.42 -18.16 8.43
N GLY A 87 7.42 -17.96 9.75
CA GLY A 87 8.58 -17.32 10.37
C GLY A 87 9.84 -18.09 9.98
N TYR A 88 10.98 -17.42 9.86
CA TYR A 88 12.33 -18.01 9.71
C TYR A 88 12.91 -18.32 8.32
N LEU A 89 12.34 -17.92 7.18
CA LEU A 89 13.06 -18.11 5.89
C LEU A 89 13.47 -16.83 5.16
N LYS A 90 12.73 -15.72 5.25
CA LYS A 90 13.12 -14.50 4.53
C LYS A 90 14.38 -13.81 5.08
N ASN A 91 14.61 -13.90 6.38
CA ASN A 91 15.83 -13.38 7.01
C ASN A 91 16.89 -14.45 7.25
N LYS A 92 16.67 -15.72 6.88
CA LYS A 92 17.69 -16.74 7.11
C LYS A 92 18.95 -16.43 6.31
N TYR A 93 18.83 -16.13 5.01
CA TYR A 93 19.98 -15.73 4.21
C TYR A 93 20.63 -14.43 4.69
N PHE A 94 19.85 -13.46 5.17
CA PHE A 94 20.41 -12.22 5.72
C PHE A 94 21.15 -12.44 7.05
N LEU A 95 20.58 -13.24 7.96
CA LEU A 95 21.21 -13.65 9.21
C LEU A 95 22.42 -14.55 8.98
N ASP A 96 22.32 -15.53 8.08
CA ASP A 96 23.41 -16.43 7.72
C ASP A 96 24.58 -15.62 7.11
N LEU A 97 24.29 -14.63 6.27
CA LEU A 97 25.31 -13.72 5.70
C LEU A 97 25.93 -12.82 6.79
N LEU A 98 25.13 -12.33 7.74
CA LEU A 98 25.60 -11.56 8.89
C LEU A 98 26.46 -12.37 9.86
N LEU A 99 26.14 -13.65 10.06
CA LEU A 99 26.88 -14.56 10.92
C LEU A 99 28.15 -15.09 10.25
N ALA A 100 28.11 -15.34 8.95
CA ALA A 100 29.28 -15.75 8.18
C ALA A 100 30.31 -14.61 8.00
N HIS A 101 29.83 -13.36 7.94
CA HIS A 101 30.64 -12.17 7.72
C HIS A 101 30.25 -11.02 8.67
N PRO A 102 30.52 -11.14 9.98
CA PRO A 102 30.13 -10.16 10.99
C PRO A 102 30.71 -8.75 10.76
N GLU A 103 31.82 -8.63 10.03
CA GLU A 103 32.42 -7.39 9.58
C GLU A 103 31.48 -6.52 8.72
N ASN A 104 30.55 -7.14 7.99
CA ASN A 104 29.57 -6.42 7.16
C ASN A 104 28.55 -5.63 8.00
N CYS A 105 28.39 -5.97 9.29
CA CYS A 105 27.53 -5.25 10.21
C CYS A 105 28.08 -3.86 10.57
N ARG A 106 29.42 -3.66 10.44
CA ARG A 106 30.08 -2.39 10.74
C ARG A 106 29.62 -1.25 9.81
N PHE A 107 29.15 -1.57 8.59
CA PHE A 107 28.64 -0.57 7.64
C PHE A 107 27.21 -0.09 7.94
N ILE A 108 26.41 -0.86 8.67
CA ILE A 108 25.00 -0.51 8.95
C ILE A 108 24.89 0.45 10.14
N LEU A 109 25.78 0.33 11.13
CA LEU A 109 25.78 1.21 12.32
C LEU A 109 26.42 2.59 12.07
N LEU A 110 27.22 2.76 11.02
CA LEU A 110 27.89 4.03 10.70
C LEU A 110 27.04 5.02 9.90
N ARG A 111 25.83 4.64 9.43
CA ARG A 111 24.91 5.57 8.73
C ARG A 111 23.88 6.25 9.63
N ASN A 112 23.86 5.97 10.93
CA ASN A 112 22.96 6.60 11.90
C ASN A 112 23.67 7.55 12.88
N TYR A 113 24.94 7.86 12.66
CA TYR A 113 25.68 8.89 13.42
C TYR A 113 26.63 9.65 12.48
N ILE A 114 26.06 10.43 11.56
CA ILE A 114 26.60 11.72 11.09
C ILE A 114 25.40 12.65 10.98
#